data_AF-A0A8T4UKE9-F1
#
_entry.id   AF-A0A8T4UKE9-F1
#
_cell.length_a   1.000
_cell.length_b   1.000
_cell.length_c   1.000
_cell.angle_alpha   90.00
_cell.angle_beta   90.00
_cell.angle_gamma   90.00
#
_symmetry.space_group_name_H-M   'P 1'
#
loop_
_entity.id
_entity.type
_entity.pdbx_description
1 polymer ?
#
loop_
_entity_poly.entity_id
_entity_poly.type
_entity_poly.pdbx_seq_one_letter_code
_entity_poly.pdbx_strand_id
1 'polypeptide(L)'
;MAKDREFDPDKDIMGVFIKEIKKVESNLNQIDIIYKKDLRRLDRISDRIAVIGGSWIFILSFLVVLVCWVILNSVILMQEAFDPFPYILLNLFLSMVAAIQAPVILMSQNRAAHRDQARAELDLEKDLRDLHIDMGSHKILLDLKKDVAAIKKKLKLK
;
A
#
# COMPACT_ATOMS: atom_id res chain seq x y z
N MET A 1 -5.15 58.97 23.12
CA MET A 1 -5.78 59.08 21.80
C MET A 1 -6.04 57.68 21.25
N ALA A 2 -7.14 57.05 21.66
CA ALA A 2 -7.67 55.88 20.97
C ALA A 2 -8.58 56.43 19.88
N LYS A 3 -8.18 56.28 18.61
CA LYS A 3 -9.05 56.60 17.48
C LYS A 3 -10.04 55.45 17.40
N ASP A 4 -11.30 55.75 17.68
CA ASP A 4 -12.40 54.80 17.73
C ASP A 4 -12.44 54.04 16.40
N ARG A 5 -12.07 52.75 16.44
CA ARG A 5 -12.25 51.86 15.30
C ARG A 5 -13.75 51.61 15.21
N GLU A 6 -14.37 52.24 14.22
CA GLU A 6 -15.74 51.99 13.80
C GLU A 6 -15.86 50.48 13.53
N PHE A 7 -16.61 49.79 14.40
CA PHE A 7 -16.89 48.36 14.28
C PHE A 7 -17.71 48.18 13.00
N ASP A 8 -17.03 47.76 11.92
CA ASP A 8 -17.65 47.40 10.66
C ASP A 8 -18.04 45.93 10.78
N PRO A 9 -19.31 45.61 11.09
CA PRO A 9 -19.72 44.27 11.45
C PRO A 9 -19.37 43.27 10.34
N ASP A 10 -19.42 43.66 9.07
CA ASP A 10 -19.16 42.74 7.97
C ASP A 10 -17.65 42.43 7.83
N LYS A 11 -16.78 43.44 7.93
CA LYS A 11 -15.31 43.24 7.85
C LYS A 11 -14.72 42.54 9.06
N ASP A 12 -15.19 42.88 10.26
CA ASP A 12 -14.67 42.27 11.49
C ASP A 12 -15.16 40.82 11.63
N ILE A 13 -16.41 40.53 11.27
CA ILE A 13 -16.94 39.16 11.22
C ILE A 13 -16.19 38.32 10.18
N MET A 14 -15.98 38.85 8.97
CA MET A 14 -15.18 38.18 7.94
C MET A 14 -13.74 37.94 8.39
N GLY A 15 -13.11 38.89 9.09
CA GLY A 15 -11.77 38.73 9.65
C GLY A 15 -11.68 37.62 10.69
N VAL A 16 -12.70 37.48 11.55
CA VAL A 16 -12.81 36.38 12.53
C VAL A 16 -13.04 35.05 11.82
N PHE A 17 -13.93 34.99 10.83
CA PHE A 17 -14.17 33.76 10.06
C PHE A 17 -12.93 33.29 9.29
N ILE A 18 -12.20 34.19 8.63
CA ILE A 18 -10.95 33.85 7.92
C ILE A 18 -9.91 33.30 8.90
N LYS A 19 -9.82 33.87 10.11
CA LYS A 19 -8.88 33.40 11.13
C LYS A 19 -9.23 31.99 11.62
N GLU A 20 -10.51 31.69 11.82
CA GLU A 20 -10.96 30.36 12.21
C GLU A 20 -10.80 29.34 11.08
N ILE A 21 -11.13 29.69 9.83
CA ILE A 21 -10.91 28.81 8.67
C ILE A 21 -9.42 28.47 8.53
N LYS A 22 -8.54 29.47 8.62
CA LYS A 22 -7.09 29.26 8.53
C LYS A 22 -6.54 28.41 9.67
N LYS A 23 -7.13 28.52 10.87
CA LYS A 23 -6.78 27.70 12.04
C LYS A 23 -7.22 26.25 11.87
N VAL A 24 -8.43 26.03 11.33
CA VAL A 24 -8.93 24.70 10.99
C VAL A 24 -8.07 24.07 9.89
N GLU A 25 -7.75 24.80 8.82
CA GLU A 25 -6.88 24.34 7.73
C GLU A 25 -5.47 23.97 8.22
N SER A 26 -4.89 24.79 9.10
CA SER A 26 -3.63 24.48 9.78
C SER A 26 -3.70 23.18 10.59
N ASN A 27 -4.75 22.99 11.37
CA ASN A 27 -4.92 21.78 12.19
C ASN A 27 -5.08 20.52 11.32
N LEU A 28 -5.82 20.62 10.21
CA LEU A 28 -5.99 19.51 9.26
C LEU A 28 -4.67 19.13 8.59
N ASN A 29 -3.88 20.11 8.18
CA ASN A 29 -2.55 19.86 7.60
C ASN A 29 -1.57 19.22 8.61
N GLN A 30 -1.64 19.59 9.89
CA GLN A 30 -0.84 18.94 10.93
C GLN A 30 -1.24 17.47 11.13
N ILE A 31 -2.54 17.17 11.11
CA ILE A 31 -3.05 15.79 11.22
C ILE A 31 -2.59 14.95 10.04
N ASP A 32 -2.67 15.46 8.80
CA ASP A 32 -2.19 14.75 7.60
C ASP A 32 -0.69 14.44 7.67
N ILE A 33 0.13 15.41 8.12
CA ILE A 33 1.58 15.21 8.28
C ILE A 33 1.89 14.15 9.36
N ILE A 34 1.17 14.14 10.48
CA ILE A 34 1.32 13.13 11.55
C ILE A 34 0.96 11.74 11.02
N TYR A 35 -0.18 11.62 10.32
CA TYR A 35 -0.63 10.35 9.75
C TYR A 35 0.36 9.82 8.70
N LYS A 36 0.81 10.68 7.79
CA LYS A 36 1.76 10.34 6.72
C LYS A 36 3.16 10.00 7.24
N LYS A 37 3.56 10.56 8.39
CA LYS A 37 4.84 10.27 9.05
C LYS A 37 4.83 8.92 9.77
N ASP A 38 3.72 8.56 10.41
CA ASP A 38 3.58 7.25 11.08
C ASP A 38 3.40 6.10 10.08
N LEU A 39 2.66 6.31 8.99
CA LEU A 39 2.59 5.38 7.86
C LEU A 39 4.00 5.05 7.32
N ARG A 40 4.88 6.04 7.19
CA ARG A 40 6.26 5.87 6.68
C ARG A 40 7.19 5.07 7.60
N ARG A 41 6.89 4.97 8.90
CA ARG A 41 7.64 4.15 9.88
C ARG A 41 7.06 2.74 9.96
N LEU A 42 5.74 2.61 9.97
CA LEU A 42 5.03 1.34 10.05
C LEU A 42 5.14 0.53 8.76
N ASP A 43 5.07 1.17 7.59
CA ASP A 43 5.27 0.50 6.30
C ASP A 43 6.65 -0.16 6.21
N ARG A 44 7.69 0.50 6.75
CA ARG A 44 9.06 0.00 6.73
C ARG A 44 9.28 -1.19 7.67
N ILE A 45 8.51 -1.27 8.75
CA ILE A 45 8.51 -2.37 9.71
C ILE A 45 7.66 -3.52 9.16
N SER A 46 6.49 -3.23 8.60
CA SER A 46 5.59 -4.18 7.94
C SER A 46 6.30 -4.90 6.79
N ASP A 47 7.05 -4.19 5.95
CA ASP A 47 7.79 -4.80 4.84
C ASP A 47 8.92 -5.73 5.32
N ARG A 48 9.53 -5.47 6.49
CA ARG A 48 10.52 -6.40 7.09
C ARG A 48 9.85 -7.60 7.76
N ILE A 49 8.75 -7.38 8.48
CA ILE A 49 7.99 -8.45 9.14
C ILE A 49 7.38 -9.39 8.11
N ALA A 50 6.92 -8.88 6.95
CA ALA A 50 6.41 -9.70 5.85
C ALA A 50 7.48 -10.63 5.26
N VAL A 51 8.72 -10.14 5.12
CA VAL A 51 9.86 -10.95 4.64
C VAL A 51 10.32 -11.97 5.68
N ILE A 52 10.25 -11.64 6.98
CA ILE A 52 10.61 -12.55 8.08
C ILE A 52 9.54 -13.64 8.28
N GLY A 53 8.26 -13.28 8.23
CA GLY A 53 7.14 -14.20 8.44
C GLY A 53 6.92 -15.21 7.31
N GLY A 54 7.46 -14.96 6.11
CA GLY A 54 7.42 -15.89 4.97
C GLY A 54 8.61 -16.85 4.87
N SER A 55 9.61 -16.74 5.75
CA SER A 55 10.81 -17.57 5.70
C SER A 55 10.60 -18.90 6.42
N TRP A 56 11.03 -19.99 5.79
CA TRP A 56 11.04 -21.35 6.38
C TRP A 56 11.79 -21.41 7.73
N ILE A 57 12.76 -20.53 7.94
CA ILE A 57 13.58 -20.45 9.16
C ILE A 57 12.76 -19.92 10.36
N PHE A 58 11.76 -19.06 10.12
CA PHE A 58 10.90 -18.53 11.19
C PHE A 58 9.98 -19.60 11.77
N ILE A 59 9.42 -20.45 10.91
CA ILE A 59 8.59 -21.60 11.30
C ILE A 59 9.43 -22.56 12.16
N LEU A 60 10.67 -22.82 11.73
CA LEU A 60 11.59 -23.71 12.45
C LEU A 60 11.98 -23.15 13.81
N SER A 61 12.23 -21.84 13.94
CA SER A 61 12.54 -21.23 15.25
C SER A 61 11.36 -21.30 16.21
N PHE A 62 10.13 -21.12 15.72
CA PHE A 62 8.92 -21.24 16.53
C PHE A 62 8.74 -22.66 17.09
N LEU A 63 9.03 -23.67 16.25
CA LEU A 63 9.05 -25.09 16.63
C LEU A 63 10.08 -25.38 17.72
N VAL A 64 11.29 -24.83 17.60
CA VAL A 64 12.36 -24.99 18.61
C VAL A 64 11.96 -24.36 19.94
N VAL A 65 11.37 -23.15 19.93
CA VAL A 65 10.88 -22.49 21.15
C VAL A 65 9.78 -23.30 21.83
N LEU A 66 8.84 -23.84 21.04
CA LEU A 66 7.78 -24.73 21.53
C LEU A 66 8.36 -25.96 22.23
N VAL A 67 9.29 -26.66 21.57
CA VAL A 67 9.94 -27.86 22.12
C VAL A 67 10.74 -27.50 23.38
N CYS A 68 11.49 -26.41 23.38
CA CYS A 68 12.20 -25.92 24.58
C CYS A 68 11.24 -25.63 25.73
N TRP A 69 10.10 -24.99 25.47
CA TRP A 69 9.11 -24.65 26.49
C TRP A 69 8.48 -25.90 27.11
N VAL A 70 8.13 -26.88 26.28
CA VAL A 70 7.61 -28.18 26.72
C VAL A 70 8.65 -28.92 27.55
N ILE A 71 9.93 -28.95 27.13
CA ILE A 71 11.01 -29.60 27.88
C ILE A 71 11.24 -28.90 29.22
N LEU A 72 11.29 -27.56 29.25
CA LEU A 72 11.46 -26.79 30.48
C LEU A 72 10.32 -27.03 31.48
N ASN A 73 9.07 -26.95 31.03
CA ASN A 73 7.92 -27.17 31.92
C ASN A 73 7.75 -28.64 32.33
N SER A 74 7.97 -29.59 31.41
CA SER A 74 7.70 -31.02 31.69
C SER A 74 8.85 -31.74 32.37
N VAL A 75 10.11 -31.34 32.16
CA VAL A 75 11.29 -32.06 32.67
C VAL A 75 11.92 -31.38 33.87
N ILE A 76 12.01 -30.04 33.87
CA ILE A 76 12.72 -29.29 34.93
C ILE A 76 11.79 -28.95 36.10
N LEU A 77 10.48 -28.83 35.86
CA LEU A 77 9.49 -28.34 36.83
C LEU A 77 8.48 -29.42 37.25
N MET A 78 8.89 -30.70 37.33
CA MET A 78 8.01 -31.85 37.59
C MET A 78 7.12 -31.75 38.85
N GLN A 79 7.51 -30.98 39.89
CA GLN A 79 6.73 -30.82 41.14
C GLN A 79 6.01 -29.48 41.26
N GLU A 80 6.46 -28.43 40.57
CA GLU A 80 5.83 -27.10 40.53
C GLU A 80 5.71 -26.64 39.07
N ALA A 81 5.00 -27.42 38.24
CA ALA A 81 4.82 -27.09 36.84
C ALA A 81 4.06 -25.76 36.71
N PHE A 82 4.74 -24.74 36.18
CA PHE A 82 4.20 -23.40 35.95
C PHE A 82 3.09 -23.43 34.89
N ASP A 83 3.20 -24.32 33.90
CA ASP A 83 2.17 -24.63 32.92
C ASP A 83 2.03 -26.16 32.76
N PRO A 84 1.25 -26.84 33.63
CA PRO A 84 1.02 -28.28 33.54
C PRO A 84 0.31 -28.67 32.24
N PHE A 85 0.53 -29.90 31.77
CA PHE A 85 -0.22 -30.45 30.64
C PHE A 85 -1.74 -30.35 30.93
N PRO A 86 -2.56 -29.70 30.08
CA PRO A 86 -2.43 -29.51 28.63
C PRO A 86 -1.86 -28.14 28.11
N TYR A 87 -1.03 -27.44 28.89
CA TYR A 87 -0.35 -26.18 28.51
C TYR A 87 -1.29 -25.01 28.16
N ILE A 88 -2.04 -24.53 29.15
CA ILE A 88 -3.10 -23.52 28.94
C ILE A 88 -2.52 -22.15 28.53
N LEU A 89 -1.35 -21.78 29.08
CA LEU A 89 -0.73 -20.48 28.82
C LEU A 89 -0.12 -20.44 27.43
N LEU A 90 0.57 -21.52 27.05
CA LEU A 90 1.12 -21.67 25.71
C LEU A 90 0.02 -21.58 24.63
N ASN A 91 -1.10 -22.27 24.84
CA ASN A 91 -2.20 -22.29 23.90
C ASN A 91 -2.89 -20.92 23.79
N LEU A 92 -3.01 -20.19 24.91
CA LEU A 92 -3.53 -18.83 24.92
C LEU A 92 -2.61 -17.87 24.12
N PHE A 93 -1.30 -17.97 24.33
CA PHE A 93 -0.33 -17.12 23.63
C PHE A 93 -0.32 -17.39 22.12
N LEU A 94 -0.33 -18.66 21.72
CA LEU A 94 -0.43 -19.05 20.30
C LEU A 94 -1.71 -18.50 19.64
N SER A 95 -2.84 -18.59 20.35
CA SER A 95 -4.12 -18.07 19.87
C SER A 95 -4.08 -16.54 19.68
N MET A 96 -3.44 -15.81 20.60
CA MET A 96 -3.27 -14.36 20.49
C MET A 96 -2.37 -13.98 19.31
N VAL A 97 -1.25 -14.67 19.11
CA VAL A 97 -0.34 -14.44 17.98
C VAL A 97 -1.06 -14.70 16.65
N ALA A 98 -1.79 -15.81 16.55
CA ALA A 98 -2.56 -16.16 15.35
C ALA A 98 -3.65 -15.14 15.04
N ALA A 99 -4.35 -14.63 16.07
CA ALA A 99 -5.40 -13.63 15.91
C ALA A 99 -4.87 -12.30 15.33
N ILE A 100 -3.66 -11.89 15.69
CA ILE A 100 -3.01 -10.69 15.15
C ILE A 100 -2.42 -10.94 13.75
N GLN A 101 -2.09 -12.19 13.43
CA GLN A 101 -1.47 -12.56 12.17
C GLN A 101 -2.40 -12.32 10.97
N ALA A 102 -3.69 -12.67 11.07
CA ALA A 102 -4.63 -12.54 9.95
C ALA A 102 -4.86 -11.08 9.51
N PRO A 103 -5.07 -10.09 10.40
CA PRO A 103 -5.17 -8.68 10.02
C PRO A 103 -3.88 -8.11 9.43
N VAL A 104 -2.70 -8.49 9.96
CA VAL A 104 -1.41 -8.02 9.44
C VAL A 104 -1.15 -8.56 8.04
N ILE A 105 -1.44 -9.85 7.81
CA ILE A 105 -1.38 -10.47 6.49
C ILE A 105 -2.37 -9.77 5.56
N LEU A 106 -3.61 -9.54 6.00
CA LEU A 106 -4.64 -8.86 5.20
C LEU A 106 -4.24 -7.43 4.82
N MET A 107 -3.64 -6.67 5.74
CA MET A 107 -3.12 -5.32 5.46
C MET A 107 -1.97 -5.36 4.45
N SER A 108 -1.07 -6.35 4.55
CA SER A 108 0.03 -6.52 3.58
C SER A 108 -0.48 -6.91 2.18
N GLN A 109 -1.51 -7.76 2.13
CA GLN A 109 -2.18 -8.16 0.90
C GLN A 109 -2.93 -6.99 0.27
N ASN A 110 -3.64 -6.17 1.05
CA ASN A 110 -4.35 -5.01 0.54
C ASN A 110 -3.40 -4.00 -0.14
N ARG A 111 -2.23 -3.74 0.46
CA ARG A 111 -1.16 -2.90 -0.14
C ARG A 111 -0.55 -3.52 -1.40
N ALA A 112 -0.47 -4.85 -1.49
CA ALA A 112 0.03 -5.53 -2.67
C ALA A 112 -0.99 -5.47 -3.81
N ALA A 113 -2.28 -5.69 -3.51
CA ALA A 113 -3.38 -5.63 -4.47
C ALA A 113 -3.52 -4.24 -5.11
N HIS A 114 -3.40 -3.16 -4.34
CA HIS A 114 -3.40 -1.80 -4.91
C HIS A 114 -2.22 -1.56 -5.87
N ARG A 115 -1.04 -2.09 -5.56
CA ARG A 115 0.13 -1.99 -6.45
C ARG A 115 -0.05 -2.83 -7.72
N ASP A 116 -0.69 -3.99 -7.59
CA ASP A 116 -0.98 -4.88 -8.70
C ASP A 116 -2.02 -4.28 -9.66
N GLN A 117 -3.08 -3.67 -9.10
CA GLN A 117 -4.09 -2.96 -9.89
C GLN A 117 -3.47 -1.80 -10.69
N ALA A 118 -2.63 -0.96 -10.08
CA ALA A 118 -1.96 0.13 -10.78
C ALA A 118 -1.00 -0.37 -11.88
N ARG A 119 -0.36 -1.53 -11.69
CA ARG A 119 0.46 -2.16 -12.72
C ARG A 119 -0.39 -2.68 -13.88
N ALA A 120 -1.53 -3.29 -13.60
CA ALA A 120 -2.45 -3.78 -14.62
C ALA A 120 -2.99 -2.65 -15.51
N GLU A 121 -3.31 -1.49 -14.93
CA GLU A 121 -3.74 -0.30 -15.68
C GLU A 121 -2.64 0.20 -16.62
N LEU A 122 -1.39 0.27 -16.14
CA LEU A 122 -0.25 0.68 -16.96
C LEU A 122 0.06 -0.32 -18.09
N ASP A 123 -0.08 -1.61 -17.83
CA ASP A 123 0.14 -2.63 -18.85
C ASP A 123 -0.96 -2.60 -19.91
N LEU A 124 -2.22 -2.35 -19.53
CA LEU A 124 -3.31 -2.12 -20.49
C LEU A 124 -3.05 -0.89 -21.38
N GLU A 125 -2.57 0.22 -20.81
CA GLU A 125 -2.24 1.42 -21.58
C GLU A 125 -1.12 1.13 -22.61
N LYS A 126 -0.10 0.37 -22.22
CA LYS A 126 0.97 -0.05 -23.15
C LYS A 126 0.42 -0.92 -24.27
N ASP A 127 -0.39 -1.92 -23.95
CA ASP A 127 -0.96 -2.82 -24.95
C ASP A 127 -1.80 -2.05 -25.99
N LEU A 128 -2.60 -1.08 -25.54
CA LEU A 128 -3.38 -0.21 -26.42
C LEU A 128 -2.49 0.69 -27.29
N ARG A 129 -1.40 1.23 -26.72
CA ARG A 129 -0.44 2.06 -27.45
C ARG A 129 0.31 1.26 -28.51
N ASP A 130 0.72 0.04 -28.20
CA ASP A 130 1.41 -0.85 -29.13
C ASP A 130 0.47 -1.26 -30.28
N LEU A 131 -0.79 -1.57 -29.97
CA LEU A 131 -1.81 -1.82 -30.99
C LEU A 131 -2.04 -0.60 -31.91
N HIS A 132 -2.04 0.61 -31.34
CA HIS A 132 -2.16 1.84 -32.14
C HIS A 132 -0.98 2.03 -33.09
N ILE A 133 0.24 1.77 -32.63
CA ILE A 133 1.47 1.85 -33.44
C ILE A 133 1.44 0.81 -34.58
N ASP A 134 1.02 -0.41 -34.30
CA ASP A 134 0.88 -1.48 -35.30
C ASP A 134 -0.15 -1.12 -36.38
N MET A 135 -1.32 -0.63 -35.97
CA MET A 135 -2.34 -0.13 -36.90
C MET A 135 -1.83 1.04 -37.76
N GLY A 136 -1.06 1.96 -37.17
CA GLY A 136 -0.43 3.06 -37.89
C GLY A 136 0.54 2.56 -38.97
N SER A 137 1.39 1.60 -38.60
CA SER A 137 2.34 0.95 -39.52
C SER A 137 1.60 0.26 -40.67
N HIS A 138 0.51 -0.45 -40.38
CA HIS A 138 -0.29 -1.12 -41.38
C HIS A 138 -0.93 -0.14 -42.38
N LYS A 139 -1.45 1.00 -41.90
CA LYS A 139 -2.02 2.05 -42.77
C LYS A 139 -0.98 2.62 -43.73
N ILE A 140 0.22 2.95 -43.22
CA ILE A 140 1.33 3.46 -44.05
C ILE A 140 1.68 2.46 -45.16
N LEU A 141 1.74 1.17 -44.85
CA LEU A 141 2.01 0.13 -45.85
C LEU A 141 0.92 0.04 -46.94
N LEU A 142 -0.35 0.20 -46.56
CA LEU A 142 -1.47 0.21 -47.51
C LEU A 142 -1.41 1.42 -48.44
N ASP A 143 -1.15 2.61 -47.90
CA ASP A 143 -0.99 3.83 -48.68
C ASP A 143 0.20 3.71 -49.65
N LEU A 144 1.34 3.20 -49.18
CA LEU A 144 2.52 2.96 -50.01
C LEU A 144 2.21 1.99 -51.16
N LYS A 145 1.48 0.90 -50.88
CA LYS A 145 1.05 -0.05 -51.93
C LYS A 145 0.16 0.60 -52.97
N LYS A 146 -0.76 1.48 -52.53
CA LYS A 146 -1.69 2.18 -53.42
C LYS A 146 -0.94 3.16 -54.33
N ASP A 147 0.01 3.92 -53.78
CA ASP A 147 0.85 4.85 -54.53
C ASP A 147 1.73 4.12 -55.55
N VAL A 148 2.37 3.02 -55.15
CA VAL A 148 3.15 2.17 -56.06
C VAL A 148 2.28 1.64 -57.20
N ALA A 149 1.06 1.18 -56.92
CA ALA A 149 0.13 0.71 -57.94
C ALA A 149 -0.29 1.83 -58.91
N ALA A 150 -0.52 3.04 -58.41
CA ALA A 150 -0.85 4.20 -59.22
C ALA A 150 0.31 4.61 -60.14
N ILE A 151 1.54 4.63 -59.62
CA ILE A 151 2.77 4.90 -60.41
C ILE A 151 2.95 3.85 -61.49
N LYS A 152 2.82 2.56 -61.15
CA LYS A 152 2.93 1.44 -62.11
C LYS A 152 1.91 1.56 -63.25
N LYS A 153 0.70 2.03 -62.96
CA LYS A 153 -0.34 2.26 -63.96
C LYS A 153 0.01 3.41 -64.90
N LYS A 154 0.55 4.53 -64.37
CA LYS A 154 1.02 5.66 -65.19
C LYS A 154 2.20 5.29 -66.09
N LEU A 155 3.11 4.43 -65.62
CA LEU A 155 4.26 3.93 -66.38
C LEU A 155 3.89 2.95 -67.50
N LYS A 156 2.78 2.21 -67.37
CA LYS A 156 2.25 1.33 -68.44
C LYS A 156 1.42 2.07 -69.50
N LEU A 157 1.03 3.31 -69.23
CA LEU A 157 0.21 4.16 -70.12
C LEU A 157 1.07 5.14 -70.95
N LYS A 158 2.40 5.03 -70.87
CA LYS A 158 3.37 5.82 -71.62
C LYS A 158 4.25 4.87 -72.43
#